data_AF-A0A1G1MR77-F1
#
_entry.id   AF-A0A1G1MR77-F1
#
_cell.length_a   1.000
_cell.length_b   1.000
_cell.length_c   1.000
_cell.angle_alpha   90.00
_cell.angle_beta   90.00
_cell.angle_gamma   90.00
#
_symmetry.space_group_name_H-M   'P 1'
#
loop_
_entity.id
_entity.type
_entity.pdbx_description
1 polymer ?
#
loop_
_entity_poly.entity_id
_entity_poly.type
_entity_poly.pdbx_seq_one_letter_code
_entity_poly.pdbx_strand_id
1 'polypeptide(L)' 'MKILGRPILIGPSRKSFIGKILNLEPQERISGTISACILAAKNGAKMLRVHDVKAVKQALTLLNAIEAGR' A
#
# COMPACT_ATOMS: atom_id res chain seq x y z
N MET A 1 8.15 11.54 5.98
CA MET A 1 8.49 10.38 6.83
C MET A 1 9.82 10.52 7.57
N LYS A 2 10.89 10.97 6.90
CA LYS A 2 12.25 11.00 7.48
C LYS A 2 12.44 11.86 8.75
N ILE A 3 11.57 12.84 9.00
CA ILE A 3 11.65 13.74 10.15
C ILE A 3 11.50 13.00 11.49
N LEU A 4 10.79 11.87 11.52
CA LEU A 4 10.58 11.11 12.76
C LEU A 4 11.78 10.24 13.18
N GLY A 5 12.80 10.08 12.33
CA GLY A 5 14.01 9.30 12.63
C GLY A 5 13.77 7.82 12.98
N ARG A 6 12.57 7.28 12.69
CA ARG A 6 12.15 5.92 13.07
C ARG A 6 11.49 5.19 11.89
N PRO A 7 11.50 3.85 11.88
CA PRO A 7 10.73 3.07 10.90
C PRO A 7 9.24 3.41 10.95
N ILE A 8 8.61 3.60 9.80
CA ILE A 8 7.19 3.94 9.71
C ILE A 8 6.38 2.74 9.23
N LEU A 9 5.28 2.46 9.95
CA LEU A 9 4.25 1.51 9.56
C LEU A 9 3.02 2.27 9.02
N ILE A 10 2.48 1.85 7.87
CA ILE A 10 1.21 2.38 7.34
C ILE A 10 0.20 1.23 7.17
N GLY A 11 -1.04 1.46 7.57
CA GLY A 11 -2.17 0.56 7.28
C GLY A 11 -3.28 1.27 6.49
N PRO A 12 -3.23 1.32 5.14
CA PRO A 12 -4.30 1.90 4.33
C PRO A 12 -5.40 0.89 3.98
N SER A 13 -5.16 -0.41 4.21
CA SER A 13 -6.00 -1.52 3.73
C SER A 13 -7.48 -1.38 4.09
N ARG A 14 -8.32 -1.36 3.06
CA ARG A 14 -9.79 -1.26 3.09
C ARG A 14 -10.36 -0.05 3.86
N LYS A 15 -9.54 0.96 4.17
CA LYS A 15 -9.98 2.14 4.93
C LYS A 15 -11.03 2.96 4.19
N SER A 16 -11.84 3.68 4.96
CA SER A 16 -12.98 4.47 4.48
C SER A 16 -12.61 5.52 3.45
N PHE A 17 -11.42 6.12 3.50
CA PHE A 17 -11.02 7.12 2.51
C PHE A 17 -10.99 6.55 1.09
N ILE A 18 -10.57 5.28 0.92
CA ILE A 18 -10.59 4.61 -0.40
C ILE A 18 -12.03 4.45 -0.88
N GLY A 19 -12.92 4.01 0.01
CA GLY A 19 -14.35 3.87 -0.29
C GLY A 19 -15.00 5.21 -0.66
N LYS A 20 -14.66 6.29 0.04
CA LYS A 20 -15.19 7.63 -0.24
C LYS A 20 -14.72 8.20 -1.58
N ILE A 21 -13.46 7.98 -1.95
CA ILE A 21 -12.89 8.51 -3.20
C ILE A 21 -13.39 7.72 -4.42
N LEU A 22 -13.47 6.39 -4.29
CA LEU A 22 -13.79 5.49 -5.41
C LEU A 22 -15.26 5.02 -5.44
N ASN A 23 -16.06 5.42 -4.45
CA ASN A 23 -17.43 4.96 -4.25
C ASN A 23 -17.55 3.43 -4.16
N LEU A 24 -16.80 2.82 -3.22
CA LEU A 24 -16.65 1.37 -3.10
C LEU A 24 -16.96 0.84 -1.68
N GLU A 25 -17.57 -0.34 -1.62
CA GLU A 25 -17.76 -1.09 -0.38
C GLU A 25 -16.42 -1.70 0.11
N PRO A 26 -16.28 -2.00 1.42
CA PRO A 26 -15.02 -2.47 2.01
C PRO A 26 -14.32 -3.61 1.26
N GLN A 27 -15.08 -4.57 0.74
CA GLN A 27 -14.60 -5.75 0.01
C GLN A 27 -14.07 -5.41 -1.40
N GLU A 28 -14.45 -4.28 -1.97
CA GLU A 28 -14.06 -3.87 -3.32
C GLU A 28 -12.80 -2.98 -3.32
N ARG A 29 -12.33 -2.56 -2.14
CA ARG A 29 -11.22 -1.60 -1.97
C ARG A 29 -9.83 -2.17 -2.18
N ILE A 30 -9.70 -3.36 -2.79
CA ILE A 30 -8.40 -4.01 -2.97
C ILE A 30 -7.48 -3.22 -3.91
N SER A 31 -8.01 -2.71 -5.02
CA SER A 31 -7.26 -1.89 -5.98
C SER A 31 -6.70 -0.62 -5.31
N GLY A 32 -7.57 0.16 -4.65
CA GLY A 32 -7.15 1.34 -3.91
C GLY A 32 -6.21 1.03 -2.73
N THR A 33 -6.36 -0.13 -2.09
CA THR A 33 -5.44 -0.61 -1.05
C THR A 33 -4.04 -0.84 -1.63
N ILE A 34 -3.95 -1.52 -2.77
CA ILE A 34 -2.68 -1.79 -3.45
C ILE A 34 -2.02 -0.47 -3.88
N SER A 35 -2.78 0.44 -4.51
CA SER A 35 -2.27 1.75 -4.93
C SER A 35 -1.69 2.55 -3.75
N ALA A 36 -2.41 2.60 -2.62
CA ALA A 36 -1.92 3.28 -1.42
C ALA A 36 -0.69 2.60 -0.82
N CYS A 37 -0.63 1.27 -0.83
CA CYS A 37 0.53 0.51 -0.35
C CYS A 37 1.78 0.74 -1.22
N ILE A 38 1.65 0.74 -2.55
CA ILE A 38 2.74 1.06 -3.48
C ILE A 38 3.27 2.46 -3.19
N LEU A 39 2.39 3.46 -3.12
CA LEU A 39 2.81 4.83 -2.85
C LEU A 39 3.48 4.97 -1.47
N ALA A 40 2.96 4.30 -0.44
CA ALA A 40 3.58 4.27 0.88
C ALA A 40 4.99 3.65 0.84
N ALA A 41 5.16 2.53 0.15
CA ALA A 41 6.46 1.87 -0.01
C ALA A 41 7.47 2.79 -0.73
N LYS A 42 7.07 3.39 -1.85
CA LYS A 42 7.91 4.37 -2.59
C LYS A 42 8.31 5.57 -1.74
N ASN A 43 7.43 6.01 -0.84
CA ASN A 43 7.69 7.12 0.08
C ASN A 43 8.48 6.72 1.35
N GLY A 44 8.98 5.48 1.42
CA GLY A 44 9.89 5.02 2.46
C GLY A 44 9.22 4.38 3.67
N ALA A 45 7.94 3.97 3.58
CA ALA A 45 7.33 3.14 4.60
C ALA A 45 8.11 1.83 4.75
N LYS A 46 8.40 1.44 5.99
CA LYS A 46 9.17 0.22 6.29
C LYS A 46 8.28 -0.98 6.56
N MET A 47 7.03 -0.75 6.94
CA MET A 47 6.05 -1.81 7.19
C MET A 47 4.68 -1.41 6.67
N LEU A 48 3.93 -2.40 6.16
CA LEU A 48 2.57 -2.23 5.68
C LEU A 48 1.64 -3.21 6.42
N ARG A 49 0.57 -2.69 7.03
CA ARG A 49 -0.46 -3.49 7.70
C ARG A 49 -1.65 -3.66 6.77
N VAL A 50 -1.88 -4.89 6.30
CA VAL A 50 -2.89 -5.22 5.28
C VAL A 50 -3.68 -6.47 5.64
N HIS A 51 -4.92 -6.56 5.15
CA HIS A 51 -5.73 -7.78 5.26
C HIS A 51 -5.38 -8.77 4.12
N ASP A 52 -5.24 -8.26 2.90
CA ASP A 52 -5.01 -9.04 1.68
C ASP A 52 -3.51 -9.19 1.36
N VAL A 53 -2.79 -9.96 2.18
CA VAL A 53 -1.31 -10.07 2.13
C VAL A 53 -0.80 -10.53 0.76
N LYS A 54 -1.41 -11.55 0.16
CA LYS A 54 -0.96 -12.12 -1.12
C LYS A 54 -0.92 -11.07 -2.23
N ALA A 55 -2.02 -10.32 -2.40
CA ALA A 55 -2.17 -9.34 -3.46
C ALA A 55 -1.19 -8.18 -3.31
N VAL A 56 -1.04 -7.66 -2.08
CA VAL A 56 -0.09 -6.57 -1.79
C VAL A 56 1.35 -7.04 -1.98
N LYS A 57 1.70 -8.25 -1.55
CA LYS A 57 3.05 -8.82 -1.75
C LYS A 57 3.38 -8.94 -3.23
N GLN A 58 2.45 -9.46 -4.05
CA GLN A 58 2.65 -9.56 -5.50
C GLN A 58 2.91 -8.19 -6.15
N ALA A 59 2.12 -7.18 -5.76
CA ALA A 59 2.30 -5.82 -6.26
C ALA A 59 3.66 -5.22 -5.88
N LEU A 60 4.11 -5.42 -4.63
CA LEU A 60 5.43 -4.94 -4.18
C LEU A 60 6.58 -5.70 -4.84
N THR A 61 6.43 -7.01 -5.08
CA THR A 61 7.41 -7.79 -5.83
C THR A 61 7.57 -7.25 -7.25
N LEU A 62 6.46 -6.96 -7.93
CA LEU A 62 6.49 -6.38 -9.26
C LEU A 62 7.09 -4.96 -9.26
N LEU A 63 6.70 -4.12 -8.30
CA LEU A 63 7.28 -2.79 -8.12
C LEU A 63 8.82 -2.86 -7.99
N ASN A 64 9.32 -3.74 -7.14
CA ASN A 64 10.76 -3.92 -6.93
C ASN A 64 11.48 -4.43 -8.20
N ALA A 65 10.83 -5.26 -9.02
CA ALA A 65 11.38 -5.71 -10.28
C ALA A 65 11.50 -4.55 -11.28
N ILE A 66 10.45 -3.74 -11.41
CA ILE A 66 10.40 -2.55 -12.26
C ILE A 66 11.48 -1.54 -11.84
N GLU A 67 11.61 -1.25 -10.54
CA GLU A 67 12.62 -0.32 -10.03
C GLU A 67 14.05 -0.85 -10.20
N ALA A 68 14.22 -2.17 -10.28
CA ALA A 68 15.50 -2.81 -10.59
C ALA A 68 15.77 -2.93 -12.11
N GLY A 69 14.87 -2.46 -12.97
CA GLY A 69 15.00 -2.55 -14.44
C GLY A 69 14.92 -3.98 -14.98
N ARG A 70 14.22 -4.88 -14.28
CA ARG A 70 14.00 -6.28 -14.69
C ARG A 70 12.64 -6.47 -15.37
#